data_AF-A0A4Q9MEB2-F1
#
_entry.id   AF-A0A4Q9MEB2-F1
#
_cell.length_a   1.000
_cell.length_b   1.000
_cell.length_c   1.000
_cell.angle_alpha   90.00
_cell.angle_beta   90.00
_cell.angle_gamma   90.00
#
_symmetry.space_group_name_H-M   'P 1'
#
loop_
_entity.id
_entity.type
_entity.pdbx_description
1 polymer ?
#
loop_
_entity_poly.entity_id
_entity_poly.type
_entity_poly.pdbx_seq_one_letter_code
_entity_poly.pdbx_strand_id
1 'polypeptide(L)'
;MGDAMALILEQELNETLPYPSGHLGSVLRSRFRCFQLDSIVEILDNYLAVSVSISCEKLRNVRLDFRDWYAHEARHILADEKRTTFCVEDLEGELESLFSRSPLTEPCGLTLELNAIQSGKHAKGERDELTVQRNAAIPRDLRRVIPEPIVVV
;
A
#
# COMPACT_ATOMS: atom_id res chain seq x y z
N MET A 1 -20.54 -6.73 -8.91
CA MET A 1 -20.85 -7.80 -9.89
C MET A 1 -19.98 -7.67 -11.16
N GLY A 2 -18.78 -7.09 -11.07
CA GLY A 2 -17.97 -6.74 -12.25
C GLY A 2 -16.77 -7.67 -12.52
N ASP A 3 -16.45 -8.60 -11.61
CA ASP A 3 -15.08 -9.12 -11.48
C ASP A 3 -14.81 -10.41 -12.27
N ALA A 4 -15.74 -10.79 -13.15
CA ALA A 4 -15.67 -12.05 -13.89
C ALA A 4 -14.38 -12.15 -14.74
N MET A 5 -13.91 -11.02 -15.31
CA MET A 5 -12.70 -11.02 -16.12
C MET A 5 -11.46 -11.30 -15.28
N ALA A 6 -11.37 -10.72 -14.08
CA ALA A 6 -10.26 -10.99 -13.17
C ALA A 6 -10.25 -12.46 -12.71
N LEU A 7 -11.40 -13.04 -12.37
CA LEU A 7 -11.48 -14.43 -11.95
C LEU A 7 -11.06 -15.41 -13.05
N ILE A 8 -11.54 -15.18 -14.28
CA ILE A 8 -11.17 -16.02 -15.43
C ILE A 8 -9.68 -15.89 -15.73
N LEU A 9 -9.17 -14.66 -15.74
CA LEU A 9 -7.75 -14.42 -16.01
C LEU A 9 -6.85 -15.03 -14.92
N GLU A 10 -7.24 -14.94 -13.66
CA GLU A 10 -6.51 -15.55 -12.54
C GLU A 10 -6.42 -17.07 -12.70
N GLN A 11 -7.54 -17.71 -13.04
CA GLN A 11 -7.56 -19.15 -13.28
C GLN A 11 -6.64 -19.53 -14.44
N GLU A 12 -6.80 -18.88 -15.60
CA GLU A 12 -5.99 -19.14 -16.80
C GLU A 12 -4.49 -18.93 -16.55
N LEU A 13 -4.11 -17.87 -15.82
CA LEU A 13 -2.71 -17.61 -15.49
C LEU A 13 -2.12 -18.69 -14.57
N ASN A 14 -2.85 -19.12 -13.55
CA ASN A 14 -2.36 -20.15 -12.63
C ASN A 14 -2.31 -21.55 -13.28
N GLU A 15 -3.21 -21.85 -14.23
CA GLU A 15 -3.20 -23.10 -14.97
C GLU A 15 -2.06 -23.14 -16.01
N THR A 16 -1.83 -22.03 -16.71
CA THR A 16 -0.88 -22.01 -17.83
C THR A 16 0.56 -21.65 -17.44
N LEU A 17 0.74 -20.90 -16.35
CA LEU A 17 2.03 -20.44 -15.86
C LEU A 17 2.19 -20.73 -14.35
N PRO A 18 2.15 -22.00 -13.91
CA PRO A 18 2.27 -22.34 -12.50
C PRO A 18 3.64 -21.92 -11.93
N TYR A 19 3.82 -22.12 -10.62
CA TYR A 19 5.14 -21.96 -10.01
C TYR A 19 6.17 -22.85 -10.71
N PRO A 20 7.43 -22.38 -10.87
CA PRO A 20 8.50 -23.21 -11.37
C PRO A 20 8.72 -24.45 -10.51
N SER A 21 9.12 -25.56 -11.15
CA SER A 21 9.44 -26.82 -10.47
C SER A 21 10.53 -26.58 -9.42
N GLY A 22 10.29 -27.04 -8.19
CA GLY A 22 11.23 -26.85 -7.07
C GLY A 22 11.02 -25.58 -6.25
N HIS A 23 9.96 -24.80 -6.50
CA HIS A 23 9.59 -23.70 -5.62
C HIS A 23 9.24 -24.23 -4.21
N LEU A 24 10.01 -23.80 -3.21
CA LEU A 24 9.85 -24.18 -1.80
C LEU A 24 8.84 -23.30 -1.04
N GLY A 25 8.20 -22.34 -1.71
CA GLY A 25 7.21 -21.46 -1.10
C GLY A 25 5.91 -22.19 -0.76
N SER A 26 5.05 -21.49 -0.02
CA SER A 26 3.75 -22.02 0.38
C SER A 26 2.88 -22.31 -0.85
N VAL A 27 2.80 -23.59 -1.23
CA VAL A 27 1.95 -24.11 -2.33
C VAL A 27 0.46 -23.76 -2.11
N LEU A 28 0.10 -23.35 -0.90
CA LEU A 28 -1.25 -22.94 -0.54
C LEU A 28 -1.67 -21.59 -1.15
N ARG A 29 -0.73 -20.79 -1.67
CA ARG A 29 -1.04 -19.52 -2.35
C ARG A 29 -0.80 -19.64 -3.84
N SER A 30 -1.84 -19.40 -4.64
CA SER A 30 -1.76 -19.24 -6.09
C SER A 30 -0.63 -18.28 -6.48
N ARG A 31 0.06 -18.55 -7.59
CA ARG A 31 1.13 -17.67 -8.08
C ARG A 31 0.56 -16.31 -8.44
N PHE A 32 -0.51 -16.32 -9.22
CA PHE A 32 -1.19 -15.12 -9.65
C PHE A 32 -2.42 -14.87 -8.82
N ARG A 33 -2.69 -13.59 -8.53
CA ARG A 33 -3.97 -13.10 -8.03
C ARG A 33 -4.40 -11.92 -8.89
N CYS A 34 -5.67 -11.87 -9.28
CA CYS A 34 -6.18 -10.80 -10.10
C CYS A 34 -7.28 -10.02 -9.37
N PHE A 35 -7.26 -8.71 -9.53
CA PHE A 35 -8.27 -7.80 -8.99
C PHE A 35 -8.80 -6.94 -10.12
N GLN A 36 -10.12 -6.79 -10.22
CA GLN A 36 -10.70 -5.89 -11.20
C GLN A 36 -11.07 -4.57 -10.53
N LEU A 37 -10.59 -3.48 -11.10
CA LEU A 37 -11.00 -2.13 -10.78
C LEU A 37 -11.54 -1.47 -12.05
N ASP A 38 -12.86 -1.30 -12.09
CA ASP A 38 -13.60 -0.77 -13.24
C ASP A 38 -13.29 -1.52 -14.56
N SER A 39 -12.54 -0.87 -15.46
CA SER A 39 -12.17 -1.36 -16.78
C SER A 39 -10.74 -1.91 -16.85
N ILE A 40 -10.09 -2.11 -15.70
CA ILE A 40 -8.71 -2.58 -15.59
C ILE A 40 -8.68 -3.81 -14.67
N VAL A 41 -7.90 -4.82 -15.07
CA VAL A 41 -7.54 -5.96 -14.22
C VAL A 41 -6.08 -5.80 -13.82
N GLU A 42 -5.84 -5.78 -12.52
CA GLU A 42 -4.51 -5.83 -11.93
C GLU A 42 -4.14 -7.29 -11.64
N ILE A 43 -2.95 -7.69 -12.07
CA ILE A 43 -2.38 -9.02 -11.90
C ILE A 43 -1.20 -8.90 -10.94
N LEU A 44 -1.29 -9.56 -9.80
CA LEU A 44 -0.19 -9.70 -8.84
C LEU A 44 0.49 -11.05 -9.06
N ASP A 45 1.79 -11.05 -9.39
CA ASP A 45 2.63 -12.25 -9.41
C ASP A 45 3.39 -12.37 -8.09
N ASN A 46 2.99 -13.33 -7.25
CA ASN A 46 3.65 -13.60 -5.97
C ASN A 46 5.03 -14.28 -6.12
N TYR A 47 5.36 -14.83 -7.29
CA TYR A 47 6.66 -15.42 -7.56
C TYR A 47 7.70 -14.36 -7.94
N LEU A 48 7.37 -13.47 -8.87
CA LEU A 48 8.26 -12.37 -9.29
C LEU A 48 8.16 -11.13 -8.41
N ALA A 49 7.16 -11.06 -7.52
CA ALA A 49 6.82 -9.88 -6.72
C ALA A 49 6.53 -8.63 -7.58
N VAL A 50 5.88 -8.83 -8.73
CA VAL A 50 5.55 -7.77 -9.70
C VAL A 50 4.02 -7.62 -9.80
N SER A 51 3.56 -6.38 -9.99
CA SER A 51 2.17 -6.07 -10.38
C SER A 51 2.13 -5.58 -11.82
N VAL A 52 1.17 -6.08 -12.61
CA VAL A 52 0.93 -5.66 -14.00
C VAL A 52 -0.55 -5.37 -14.18
N SER A 53 -0.90 -4.29 -14.88
CA SER A 53 -2.28 -3.94 -15.17
C SER A 53 -2.62 -4.12 -16.64
N ILE A 54 -3.81 -4.65 -16.93
CA ILE A 54 -4.35 -4.81 -18.28
C ILE A 54 -5.78 -4.29 -18.38
N SER A 55 -6.08 -3.54 -19.43
CA SER A 55 -7.45 -3.09 -19.70
C SER A 55 -8.36 -4.28 -20.08
N CYS A 56 -9.60 -4.26 -19.61
CA CYS A 56 -10.65 -5.21 -20.00
C CYS A 56 -10.91 -5.21 -21.52
N GLU A 57 -10.67 -4.09 -22.22
CA GLU A 57 -10.78 -4.05 -23.69
C GLU A 57 -9.76 -4.96 -24.38
N LYS A 58 -8.49 -4.93 -23.93
CA LYS A 58 -7.46 -5.86 -24.40
C LYS A 58 -7.83 -7.32 -24.08
N LEU A 59 -8.36 -7.59 -22.89
CA LEU A 59 -8.77 -8.95 -22.50
C LEU A 59 -9.96 -9.48 -23.32
N ARG A 60 -10.81 -8.62 -23.88
CA ARG A 60 -11.90 -9.02 -24.79
C ARG A 60 -11.38 -9.38 -26.18
N ASN A 61 -10.14 -9.06 -26.51
CA ASN A 61 -9.55 -9.43 -27.78
C ASN A 61 -9.14 -10.90 -27.78
N VAL A 62 -9.89 -11.73 -28.49
CA VAL A 62 -9.66 -13.18 -28.61
C VAL A 62 -8.28 -13.52 -29.23
N ARG A 63 -7.64 -12.57 -29.92
CA ARG A 63 -6.31 -12.77 -30.52
C ARG A 63 -5.16 -12.44 -29.57
N LEU A 64 -5.46 -11.97 -28.35
CA LEU A 64 -4.43 -11.67 -27.37
C LEU A 64 -3.83 -12.99 -26.84
N ASP A 65 -2.55 -13.21 -27.13
CA ASP A 65 -1.77 -14.18 -26.37
C ASP A 65 -1.35 -13.54 -25.05
N PHE A 66 -2.09 -13.85 -23.99
CA PHE A 66 -1.85 -13.26 -22.68
C PHE A 66 -0.52 -13.71 -22.06
N ARG A 67 0.03 -14.88 -22.44
CA ARG A 67 1.29 -15.38 -21.87
C ARG A 67 2.47 -14.60 -22.40
N ASP A 68 2.50 -14.43 -23.72
CA ASP A 68 3.52 -13.63 -24.40
C ASP A 68 3.44 -12.16 -23.98
N TRP A 69 2.21 -11.62 -23.90
CA TRP A 69 2.00 -10.27 -23.40
C TRP A 69 2.50 -10.11 -21.96
N TYR A 70 2.11 -11.01 -21.04
CA TYR A 70 2.53 -10.95 -19.64
C TYR A 70 4.05 -11.06 -19.51
N ALA A 71 4.68 -11.99 -20.24
CA ALA A 71 6.12 -12.15 -20.24
C ALA A 71 6.86 -10.91 -20.78
N HIS A 72 6.25 -10.18 -21.71
CA HIS A 72 6.79 -8.91 -22.18
C HIS A 72 6.71 -7.84 -21.08
N GLU A 73 5.57 -7.67 -20.43
CA GLU A 73 5.42 -6.63 -19.40
C GLU A 73 6.22 -6.93 -18.13
N ALA A 74 6.27 -8.18 -17.68
CA ALA A 74 7.10 -8.55 -16.55
C ALA A 74 8.59 -8.24 -16.82
N ARG A 75 9.06 -8.49 -18.06
CA ARG A 75 10.43 -8.13 -18.47
C ARG A 75 10.64 -6.63 -18.53
N HIS A 76 9.65 -5.88 -19.02
CA HIS A 76 9.72 -4.42 -19.08
C HIS A 76 9.87 -3.81 -17.69
N ILE A 77 9.04 -4.22 -16.73
CA ILE A 77 9.09 -3.75 -15.34
C ILE A 77 10.44 -4.08 -14.69
N LEU A 78 10.88 -5.34 -14.81
CA LEU A 78 12.17 -5.76 -14.25
C LEU A 78 13.37 -5.07 -14.92
N ALA A 79 13.24 -4.64 -16.18
CA ALA A 79 14.28 -3.89 -16.87
C ALA A 79 14.32 -2.42 -16.43
N ASP A 80 13.16 -1.82 -16.17
CA ASP A 80 13.07 -0.45 -15.67
C ASP A 80 13.56 -0.34 -14.22
N GLU A 81 13.25 -1.31 -13.36
CA GLU A 81 13.81 -1.36 -12.00
C GLU A 81 15.34 -1.38 -12.00
N LYS A 82 15.95 -2.08 -12.96
CA LYS A 82 17.42 -2.09 -13.13
C LYS A 82 18.00 -0.75 -13.58
N ARG A 83 17.19 0.14 -14.15
CA ARG A 83 17.63 1.48 -14.59
C ARG A 83 17.53 2.50 -13.47
N THR A 84 16.64 2.28 -12.50
CA THR A 84 16.42 3.14 -11.33
C THR A 84 16.88 2.46 -10.05
N THR A 85 18.02 1.76 -10.07
CA THR A 85 18.64 1.27 -8.84
C THR A 85 19.21 2.47 -8.10
N PHE A 86 18.35 3.11 -7.30
CA PHE A 86 18.78 3.88 -6.14
C PHE A 86 19.41 2.88 -5.19
N CYS A 87 20.73 2.93 -5.09
CA CYS A 87 21.52 2.06 -4.25
C CYS A 87 21.81 2.73 -2.91
N VAL A 88 22.22 1.96 -1.90
CA VAL A 88 22.52 2.51 -0.56
C VAL A 88 23.67 3.51 -0.63
N GLU A 89 24.56 3.34 -1.60
CA GLU A 89 25.64 4.27 -1.92
C GLU A 89 25.12 5.65 -2.36
N ASP A 90 23.92 5.72 -2.97
CA ASP A 90 23.28 6.97 -3.38
C ASP A 90 22.66 7.73 -2.20
N LEU A 91 22.57 7.12 -1.01
CA LEU A 91 22.15 7.79 0.22
C LEU A 91 23.27 8.66 0.80
N GLU A 92 24.51 8.62 0.27
CA GLU A 92 25.65 9.42 0.74
C GLU A 92 25.86 9.40 2.27
N GLY A 93 25.48 8.30 2.94
CA GLY A 93 25.56 8.17 4.41
C GLY A 93 24.41 8.81 5.20
N GLU A 94 23.38 9.36 4.55
CA GLU A 94 22.18 9.91 5.20
C GLU A 94 21.45 8.87 6.05
N LEU A 95 21.44 7.61 5.61
CA LEU A 95 20.81 6.52 6.35
C LEU A 95 21.53 6.26 7.69
N GLU A 96 22.86 6.35 7.70
CA GLU A 96 23.62 6.23 8.94
C GLU A 96 23.31 7.40 9.87
N SER A 97 23.04 8.60 9.34
CA SER A 97 22.66 9.77 10.16
C SER A 97 21.28 9.62 10.83
N LEU A 98 20.32 8.94 10.18
CA LEU A 98 18.99 8.66 10.72
C LEU A 98 19.00 7.70 11.92
N PHE A 99 19.91 6.72 11.88
CA PHE A 99 20.07 5.72 12.96
C PHE A 99 21.24 6.03 13.88
N SER A 100 22.01 7.08 13.57
CA SER A 100 23.01 7.64 14.47
C SER A 100 22.28 8.10 15.70
N ARG A 101 22.48 7.34 16.78
CA ARG A 101 21.96 7.67 18.09
C ARG A 101 22.68 8.95 18.53
N SER A 102 22.11 10.10 18.17
CA SER A 102 22.52 11.38 18.73
C SER A 102 22.50 11.18 20.24
N PRO A 103 23.63 11.36 20.96
CA PRO A 103 23.55 11.47 22.40
C PRO A 103 22.66 12.69 22.62
N LEU A 104 21.43 12.45 23.05
CA LEU A 104 20.50 13.47 23.51
C LEU A 104 21.23 14.21 24.64
N THR A 105 21.99 15.23 24.27
CA THR A 105 22.85 15.99 25.20
C THR A 105 22.01 17.03 25.92
N GLU A 106 20.75 17.16 25.53
CA GLU A 106 19.72 17.78 26.34
C GLU A 106 18.69 16.70 26.67
N PRO A 107 18.19 16.63 27.92
CA PRO A 107 16.96 15.89 28.15
C PRO A 107 15.93 16.52 27.23
N CYS A 108 15.59 15.84 26.13
CA CYS A 108 14.40 16.16 25.37
C CYS A 108 13.27 16.07 26.40
N GLY A 109 12.90 17.22 26.97
CA GLY A 109 11.68 17.36 27.71
C GLY A 109 10.63 16.85 26.76
N LEU A 110 10.01 15.73 27.13
CA LEU A 110 8.87 15.11 26.48
C LEU A 110 7.76 16.17 26.38
N THR A 111 7.90 17.08 25.43
CA THR A 111 6.97 18.16 25.18
C THR A 111 6.17 17.71 23.97
N LEU A 112 5.11 16.98 24.30
CA LEU A 112 4.00 16.76 23.38
C LEU A 112 3.28 18.10 23.22
N GLU A 113 3.43 18.72 22.06
CA GLU A 113 2.61 19.87 21.68
C GLU A 113 1.18 19.38 21.43
N LEU A 114 0.30 19.64 22.39
CA LEU A 114 -1.12 19.32 22.29
C LEU A 114 -1.86 20.55 21.75
N ASN A 115 -2.35 20.46 20.51
CA ASN A 115 -3.30 21.43 19.97
C ASN A 115 -4.66 21.22 20.66
N ALA A 116 -4.85 21.80 21.83
CA ALA A 116 -6.13 21.81 22.52
C ALA A 116 -6.98 22.99 22.03
N ILE A 117 -8.22 22.68 21.60
CA ILE A 117 -9.23 23.69 21.35
C ILE A 117 -9.68 24.21 22.72
N GLN A 118 -9.56 25.52 22.94
CA GLN A 118 -9.96 26.16 24.19
C GLN A 118 -11.45 25.89 24.44
N SER A 119 -11.78 25.14 25.50
CA SER A 119 -13.18 25.06 25.93
C SER A 119 -13.59 26.46 26.39
N GLY A 120 -14.74 26.91 25.89
CA GLY A 120 -15.22 28.28 26.07
C GLY A 120 -15.18 28.71 27.53
N LYS A 121 -14.86 29.98 27.75
CA LYS A 121 -14.91 30.72 29.01
C LYS A 121 -16.20 30.39 29.78
N HIS A 122 -16.24 29.36 30.64
CA HIS A 122 -17.20 29.16 31.74
C HIS A 122 -16.98 27.76 32.37
N ALA A 123 -15.90 27.59 33.14
CA ALA A 123 -15.86 26.54 34.15
C ALA A 123 -15.05 27.04 35.34
N LYS A 124 -15.79 27.55 36.32
CA LYS A 124 -15.27 28.02 37.60
C LYS A 124 -15.27 26.78 38.51
N GLY A 125 -14.09 26.33 38.90
CA GLY A 125 -13.95 25.40 40.02
C GLY A 125 -13.52 23.99 39.63
N GLU A 126 -12.59 23.50 40.44
CA GLU A 126 -12.05 22.15 40.55
C GLU A 126 -10.96 21.73 39.56
N ARG A 127 -9.81 21.37 40.15
CA ARG A 127 -8.66 20.76 39.49
C ARG A 127 -9.08 19.36 39.06
N ASP A 128 -9.55 19.21 37.84
CA ASP A 128 -9.67 17.89 37.24
C ASP A 128 -8.29 17.43 36.74
N GLU A 129 -7.79 16.35 37.34
CA GLU A 129 -6.67 15.58 36.83
C GLU A 129 -7.02 15.11 35.41
N LEU A 130 -6.32 15.65 34.41
CA LEU A 130 -6.48 15.30 33.01
C LEU A 130 -6.08 13.83 32.79
N THR A 131 -7.05 12.93 32.92
CA THR A 131 -6.89 11.53 32.55
C THR A 131 -6.90 11.44 31.03
N VAL A 132 -5.73 11.17 30.44
CA VAL A 132 -5.61 10.91 29.00
C VAL A 132 -6.30 9.58 28.70
N GLN A 133 -7.57 9.64 28.31
CA GLN A 133 -8.29 8.49 27.78
C GLN A 133 -7.67 8.08 26.43
N ARG A 134 -6.95 6.95 26.43
CA ARG A 134 -6.64 6.22 25.21
C ARG A 134 -7.97 5.68 24.67
N ASN A 135 -8.55 6.36 23.68
CA ASN A 135 -9.70 5.85 22.96
C ASN A 135 -9.27 4.61 22.15
N ALA A 136 -9.30 3.43 22.78
CA ALA A 136 -9.53 2.20 22.04
C ALA A 136 -10.95 2.30 21.48
N ALA A 137 -11.07 2.75 20.24
CA ALA A 137 -12.35 3.02 19.63
C ALA A 137 -13.16 1.72 19.47
N ILE A 138 -14.22 1.58 20.28
CA ILE A 138 -15.35 0.71 19.98
C ILE A 138 -16.06 1.34 18.78
N PRO A 139 -16.29 0.63 17.66
CA PRO A 139 -16.84 1.23 16.47
C PRO A 139 -18.29 1.62 16.73
N ARG A 140 -18.54 2.91 16.94
CA ARG A 140 -19.88 3.49 16.94
C ARG A 140 -20.10 4.20 15.62
N ASP A 141 -21.06 3.66 14.88
CA ASP A 141 -21.77 4.17 13.70
C ASP A 141 -21.25 5.49 13.11
N LEU A 142 -20.55 5.41 11.96
CA LEU A 142 -20.00 6.52 11.18
C LEU A 142 -21.10 7.31 10.45
N ARG A 143 -22.06 7.86 11.19
CA ARG A 143 -23.03 8.81 10.66
C ARG A 143 -22.69 10.21 11.14
N ARG A 144 -22.16 11.02 10.19
CA ARG A 144 -22.00 12.51 10.18
C ARG A 144 -20.65 12.98 10.75
N VAL A 145 -19.82 13.80 10.10
CA VAL A 145 -19.83 14.60 8.86
C VAL A 145 -18.36 14.67 8.41
N ILE A 146 -18.04 14.46 7.13
CA ILE A 146 -16.69 14.74 6.61
C ILE A 146 -16.56 16.27 6.51
N PRO A 147 -15.62 16.94 7.20
CA PRO A 147 -15.46 18.38 7.06
C PRO A 147 -14.96 18.73 5.66
N GLU A 148 -15.47 19.82 5.09
CA GLU A 148 -15.09 20.28 3.75
C GLU A 148 -13.63 20.79 3.72
N PRO A 149 -12.91 20.58 2.60
CA PRO A 149 -11.49 20.86 2.51
C PRO A 149 -11.22 22.38 2.49
N ILE A 150 -10.21 22.80 3.24
CA ILE A 150 -9.74 24.19 3.29
C ILE A 150 -9.04 24.52 1.96
N VAL A 151 -9.53 25.54 1.26
CA VAL A 151 -8.83 26.17 0.13
C VAL A 151 -8.04 27.34 0.69
N VAL A 152 -6.72 27.33 0.51
CA VAL A 152 -5.84 28.48 0.82
C VAL A 152 -5.65 29.27 -0.46
N VAL A 153 -5.93 30.58 -0.43
CA VAL A 153 -5.69 31.55 -1.52
C VAL A 153 -4.46 32.37 -1.18
#